data_AF-A0A973DGH4-F1
#
_entry.id   AF-A0A973DGH4-F1
#
_cell.length_a   1.000
_cell.length_b   1.000
_cell.length_c   1.000
_cell.angle_alpha   90.00
_cell.angle_beta   90.00
_cell.angle_gamma   90.00
#
_symmetry.space_group_name_H-M   'P 1'
#
loop_
_entity.id
_entity.type
_entity.pdbx_description
1 polymer ?
#
loop_
_entity_poly.entity_id
_entity_poly.type
_entity_poly.pdbx_seq_one_letter_code
_entity_poly.pdbx_strand_id
1 'polypeptide(L)'
;MKKIILPLVFLSSSVFATQSSTDNQYGEIELLLAEAASKLIYLNNDCNKPIDPQKFKELAKIKAFSEGHMTIEGISWENTKRKANKMYGALKIEAPLGEYCHEFREDIRGHYKFLKDTSA
;
A
#
# COMPACT_ATOMS: atom_id res chain seq x y z
N MET A 1 32.75 57.60 22.85
CA MET A 1 32.24 56.21 22.76
C MET A 1 31.50 56.04 21.44
N LYS A 2 32.01 55.20 20.53
CA LYS A 2 31.52 55.07 19.15
C LYS A 2 30.58 53.86 19.06
N LYS A 3 29.30 54.08 18.75
CA LYS A 3 28.30 53.01 18.64
C LYS A 3 28.30 52.47 17.21
N ILE A 4 28.65 51.20 17.06
CA ILE A 4 28.61 50.46 15.79
C ILE A 4 27.21 49.84 15.68
N ILE A 5 26.44 50.26 14.68
CA ILE A 5 25.14 49.65 14.35
C ILE A 5 25.40 48.60 13.27
N LEU A 6 25.24 47.33 13.63
CA LEU A 6 25.37 46.18 12.73
C LEU A 6 24.02 45.96 12.02
N PRO A 7 23.95 45.93 10.67
CA PRO A 7 22.70 45.61 9.99
C PRO A 7 22.52 44.09 9.95
N LEU A 8 21.42 43.61 10.53
CA LEU A 8 20.97 42.23 10.42
C LEU A 8 20.52 41.98 8.97
N VAL A 9 21.29 41.19 8.22
CA VAL A 9 20.90 40.73 6.89
C VAL A 9 20.01 39.50 7.05
N PHE A 10 18.72 39.65 6.81
CA PHE A 10 17.77 38.55 6.66
C PHE A 10 18.01 37.85 5.31
N LEU A 11 18.82 36.78 5.32
CA LEU A 11 18.89 35.84 4.20
C LEU A 11 17.69 34.89 4.30
N SER A 12 16.59 35.26 3.64
CA SER A 12 15.45 34.37 3.39
C SER A 12 15.66 33.64 2.07
N SER A 13 16.38 32.51 2.12
CA SER A 13 16.44 31.56 1.00
C SER A 13 15.66 30.30 1.35
N SER A 14 14.33 30.36 1.24
CA SER A 14 13.48 29.18 1.17
C SER A 14 13.39 28.69 -0.27
N VAL A 15 14.38 27.88 -0.68
CA VAL A 15 14.26 27.02 -1.86
C VAL A 15 13.54 25.76 -1.42
N PHE A 16 12.27 25.63 -1.78
CA PHE A 16 11.49 24.42 -1.55
C PHE A 16 11.94 23.33 -2.53
N ALA A 17 12.60 22.29 -2.00
CA ALA A 17 12.83 21.03 -2.70
C ALA A 17 11.61 20.10 -2.46
N THR A 18 10.60 20.15 -3.32
CA THR A 18 9.36 19.37 -3.17
C THR A 18 9.37 18.00 -3.87
N GLN A 19 10.42 17.62 -4.60
CA GLN A 19 10.43 16.38 -5.39
C GLN A 19 10.67 15.08 -4.61
N SER A 20 11.12 15.13 -3.35
CA SER A 20 11.41 13.92 -2.56
C SER A 20 10.17 13.24 -1.97
N SER A 21 9.07 13.98 -1.77
CA SER A 21 7.91 13.47 -1.00
C SER A 21 6.96 12.56 -1.80
N THR A 22 6.89 12.73 -3.12
CA THR A 22 5.95 11.99 -3.99
C THR A 22 6.44 10.58 -4.32
N ASP A 23 7.72 10.40 -4.63
CA ASP A 23 8.28 9.08 -4.97
C ASP A 23 8.23 8.12 -3.77
N ASN A 24 8.45 8.65 -2.56
CA ASN A 24 8.36 7.85 -1.34
C ASN A 24 6.92 7.42 -1.04
N GLN A 25 5.93 8.31 -1.27
CA GLN A 25 4.50 7.98 -1.12
C GLN A 25 4.05 6.89 -2.08
N TYR A 26 4.45 6.93 -3.35
CA TYR A 26 4.08 5.87 -4.30
C TYR A 26 4.70 4.52 -3.90
N GLY A 27 5.94 4.52 -3.40
CA GLY A 27 6.60 3.32 -2.90
C GLY A 27 5.88 2.68 -1.71
N GLU A 28 5.37 3.49 -0.79
CA GLU A 28 4.57 3.05 0.36
C GLU A 28 3.23 2.45 -0.08
N ILE A 29 2.51 3.13 -0.99
CA ILE A 29 1.24 2.59 -1.52
C ILE A 29 1.49 1.28 -2.27
N GLU A 30 2.54 1.22 -3.10
CA GLU A 30 2.90 -0.02 -3.80
C GLU A 30 3.20 -1.18 -2.85
N LEU A 31 3.87 -0.91 -1.73
CA LEU A 31 4.18 -1.91 -0.72
C LEU A 31 2.90 -2.40 -0.03
N LEU A 32 2.02 -1.48 0.32
CA LEU A 32 0.75 -1.79 0.94
C LEU A 32 -0.16 -2.62 0.04
N LEU A 33 -0.28 -2.22 -1.22
CA LEU A 33 -1.01 -2.96 -2.23
C LEU A 33 -0.39 -4.33 -2.49
N ALA A 34 0.94 -4.44 -2.42
CA ALA A 34 1.64 -5.70 -2.59
C ALA A 34 1.40 -6.66 -1.42
N GLU A 35 1.38 -6.15 -0.18
CA GLU A 35 1.05 -6.94 1.00
C GLU A 35 -0.37 -7.50 0.89
N ALA A 36 -1.35 -6.65 0.60
CA ALA A 36 -2.74 -7.07 0.39
C ALA A 36 -2.84 -8.10 -0.73
N ALA A 37 -2.22 -7.85 -1.89
CA ALA A 37 -2.18 -8.80 -3.00
C ALA A 37 -1.58 -10.16 -2.58
N SER A 38 -0.52 -10.17 -1.77
CA SER A 38 0.13 -11.41 -1.34
C SER A 38 -0.80 -12.30 -0.49
N LYS A 39 -1.58 -11.71 0.41
CA LYS A 39 -2.59 -12.42 1.23
C LYS A 39 -3.70 -13.00 0.36
N LEU A 40 -4.10 -12.30 -0.69
CA LEU A 40 -5.12 -12.76 -1.65
C LEU A 40 -4.60 -13.90 -2.52
N ILE A 41 -3.34 -13.83 -2.96
CA ILE A 41 -2.70 -14.94 -3.70
C ILE A 41 -2.68 -16.19 -2.82
N TYR A 42 -2.32 -16.05 -1.54
CA TYR A 42 -2.36 -17.14 -0.57
C TYR A 42 -3.77 -17.74 -0.42
N LEU A 43 -4.79 -16.90 -0.26
CA LEU A 43 -6.18 -17.38 -0.18
C LEU A 43 -6.64 -18.09 -1.46
N ASN A 44 -6.23 -17.60 -2.63
CA ASN A 44 -6.57 -18.20 -3.91
C ASN A 44 -5.92 -19.58 -4.07
N ASN A 45 -4.62 -19.67 -3.81
CA ASN A 45 -3.82 -20.85 -4.12
C ASN A 45 -3.86 -21.91 -3.02
N ASP A 46 -3.92 -21.50 -1.76
CA ASP A 46 -3.74 -22.39 -0.60
C ASP A 46 -5.05 -22.61 0.18
N CYS A 47 -6.03 -21.72 0.01
CA CYS A 47 -7.28 -21.77 0.78
C CYS A 47 -8.53 -22.04 -0.07
N ASN A 48 -8.37 -22.29 -1.38
CA ASN A 48 -9.47 -22.48 -2.34
C ASN A 48 -10.50 -21.34 -2.30
N LYS A 49 -10.04 -20.10 -2.13
CA LYS A 49 -10.88 -18.90 -2.16
C LYS A 49 -10.46 -18.02 -3.33
N PRO A 50 -11.01 -18.29 -4.54
CA PRO A 50 -10.67 -17.49 -5.69
C PRO A 50 -11.13 -16.06 -5.52
N ILE A 51 -10.28 -15.13 -5.92
CA ILE A 51 -10.54 -13.69 -5.86
C ILE A 51 -10.43 -13.13 -7.27
N ASP A 52 -11.45 -12.38 -7.66
CA ASP A 52 -11.50 -11.72 -8.95
C ASP A 52 -10.40 -10.63 -9.02
N PRO A 53 -9.45 -10.70 -9.98
CA PRO A 53 -8.40 -9.71 -10.14
C PRO A 53 -8.91 -8.28 -10.40
N GLN A 54 -10.07 -8.12 -11.04
CA GLN A 54 -10.71 -6.81 -11.23
C GLN A 54 -11.20 -6.26 -9.90
N LYS A 55 -11.87 -7.10 -9.10
CA LYS A 55 -12.28 -6.70 -7.74
C LYS A 55 -11.07 -6.30 -6.91
N PHE A 56 -9.96 -7.03 -7.00
CA PHE A 56 -8.74 -6.65 -6.29
C PHE A 56 -8.26 -5.23 -6.63
N LYS A 57 -8.24 -4.86 -7.91
CA LYS A 57 -7.83 -3.49 -8.31
C LYS A 57 -8.75 -2.42 -7.75
N GLU A 58 -10.05 -2.67 -7.71
CA GLU A 58 -11.02 -1.76 -7.10
C GLU A 58 -10.86 -1.69 -5.58
N LEU A 59 -10.62 -2.83 -4.92
CA LEU A 59 -10.33 -2.89 -3.49
C LEU A 59 -9.04 -2.16 -3.12
N ALA A 60 -8.00 -2.31 -3.94
CA ALA A 60 -6.72 -1.64 -3.81
C ALA A 60 -6.89 -0.11 -3.85
N LYS A 61 -7.70 0.40 -4.80
CA LYS A 61 -8.06 1.83 -4.84
C LYS A 61 -8.71 2.25 -3.53
N ILE A 62 -9.78 1.56 -3.12
CA ILE A 62 -10.55 1.92 -1.91
C ILE A 62 -9.67 1.90 -0.65
N LYS A 63 -8.78 0.91 -0.52
CA LYS A 63 -7.84 0.81 0.60
C LYS A 63 -6.85 1.97 0.62
N ALA A 64 -6.22 2.28 -0.51
CA ALA A 64 -5.34 3.44 -0.62
C ALA A 64 -6.07 4.74 -0.23
N PHE A 65 -7.30 4.93 -0.71
CA PHE A 65 -8.15 6.06 -0.31
C PHE A 65 -8.43 6.10 1.19
N SER A 66 -8.74 4.96 1.81
CA SER A 66 -9.02 4.87 3.25
C SER A 66 -7.83 5.24 4.13
N GLU A 67 -6.61 5.12 3.60
CA GLU A 67 -5.37 5.48 4.30
C GLU A 67 -4.91 6.92 4.03
N GLY A 68 -5.75 7.72 3.35
CA GLY A 68 -5.49 9.12 3.08
C GLY A 68 -4.75 9.37 1.76
N HIS A 69 -4.56 8.35 0.92
CA HIS A 69 -3.99 8.55 -0.41
C HIS A 69 -5.08 9.02 -1.39
N MET A 70 -4.91 10.21 -1.94
CA MET A 70 -5.90 10.87 -2.81
C MET A 70 -5.96 10.29 -4.23
N THR A 71 -4.97 9.52 -4.65
CA THR A 71 -4.94 8.86 -5.95
C THR A 71 -3.95 7.70 -5.95
N ILE A 72 -4.20 6.73 -6.83
CA ILE A 72 -3.25 5.65 -7.17
C ILE A 72 -2.65 5.83 -8.58
N GLU A 73 -2.93 6.97 -9.23
CA GLU A 73 -2.31 7.33 -10.50
C GLU A 73 -0.81 7.52 -10.29
N GLY A 74 0.00 6.82 -11.10
CA GLY A 74 1.47 6.82 -10.97
C GLY A 74 2.05 5.55 -10.31
N ILE A 75 1.22 4.70 -9.71
CA ILE A 75 1.66 3.42 -9.13
C ILE A 75 2.07 2.42 -10.23
N SER A 76 3.22 1.78 -10.07
CA SER A 76 3.64 0.69 -10.96
C SER A 76 3.00 -0.64 -10.55
N TRP A 77 1.92 -1.00 -11.24
CA TRP A 77 1.25 -2.30 -11.02
C TRP A 77 2.16 -3.51 -11.22
N GLU A 78 3.13 -3.41 -12.13
CA GLU A 78 4.15 -4.45 -12.31
C GLU A 78 5.08 -4.55 -11.10
N ASN A 79 5.47 -3.43 -10.48
CA ASN A 79 6.24 -3.46 -9.24
C ASN A 79 5.43 -4.03 -8.08
N THR A 80 4.17 -3.60 -7.93
CA THR A 80 3.23 -4.14 -6.94
C THR A 80 3.07 -5.65 -7.09
N LYS A 81 2.85 -6.13 -8.32
CA LYS A 81 2.72 -7.57 -8.61
C LYS A 81 4.00 -8.34 -8.26
N ARG A 82 5.17 -7.82 -8.61
CA ARG A 82 6.46 -8.44 -8.27
C ARG A 82 6.67 -8.52 -6.76
N LYS A 83 6.44 -7.42 -6.03
CA LYS A 83 6.51 -7.36 -4.56
C LYS A 83 5.53 -8.36 -3.92
N ALA A 84 4.30 -8.43 -4.43
CA ALA A 84 3.27 -9.33 -3.93
C ALA A 84 3.66 -10.81 -4.05
N ASN A 85 4.20 -11.22 -5.21
CA ASN A 85 4.67 -12.59 -5.39
C ASN A 85 5.85 -12.93 -4.46
N LYS A 86 6.75 -11.97 -4.22
CA LYS A 86 7.85 -12.16 -3.26
C LYS A 86 7.32 -12.36 -1.83
N MET A 87 6.37 -11.52 -1.41
CA MET A 87 5.73 -11.62 -0.08
C MET A 87 4.93 -12.92 0.05
N TYR A 88 4.22 -13.34 -0.99
CA TYR A 88 3.54 -14.65 -1.03
C TYR A 88 4.54 -15.80 -0.88
N GLY A 89 5.71 -15.73 -1.53
CA GLY A 89 6.78 -16.70 -1.34
C GLY A 89 7.25 -16.79 0.12
N ALA A 90 7.34 -15.66 0.83
CA ALA A 90 7.65 -15.65 2.27
C ALA A 90 6.52 -16.29 3.09
N LEU A 91 5.26 -15.95 2.81
CA LEU A 91 4.09 -16.56 3.45
C LEU A 91 4.06 -18.09 3.27
N LYS A 92 4.45 -18.59 2.09
CA LYS A 92 4.52 -20.04 1.83
C LYS A 92 5.63 -20.76 2.59
N ILE A 93 6.71 -20.05 2.95
CA ILE A 93 7.78 -20.60 3.79
C ILE A 93 7.31 -20.67 5.24
N GLU A 94 6.65 -19.62 5.73
CA GLU A 94 6.19 -19.52 7.11
C GLU A 94 4.96 -20.39 7.39
N ALA A 95 4.03 -20.46 6.45
CA ALA A 95 2.74 -21.13 6.55
C ALA A 95 2.46 -21.94 5.26
N PRO A 96 3.09 -23.10 5.09
CA PRO A 96 2.99 -23.88 3.85
C PRO A 96 1.64 -24.57 3.65
N LEU A 97 0.84 -24.78 4.68
CA LEU A 97 -0.37 -25.63 4.65
C LEU A 97 -1.69 -24.87 4.79
N GLY A 98 -1.68 -23.54 4.63
CA GLY A 98 -2.90 -22.74 4.73
C GLY A 98 -3.21 -22.26 6.16
N GLU A 99 -2.21 -22.18 7.03
CA GLU A 99 -2.38 -21.83 8.44
C GLU A 99 -3.04 -20.45 8.62
N TYR A 100 -2.75 -19.51 7.71
CA TYR A 100 -3.34 -18.17 7.72
C TYR A 100 -4.68 -18.04 6.97
N CYS A 101 -5.26 -19.14 6.47
CA CYS A 101 -6.51 -19.08 5.70
C CYS A 101 -7.67 -18.44 6.47
N HIS A 102 -7.79 -18.72 7.78
CA HIS A 102 -8.84 -18.12 8.59
C HIS A 102 -8.57 -16.63 8.86
N GLU A 103 -7.34 -16.29 9.25
CA GLU A 103 -6.94 -14.93 9.58
C GLU A 103 -7.11 -13.99 8.38
N PHE A 104 -6.53 -14.34 7.22
CA PHE A 104 -6.61 -13.48 6.03
C PHE A 104 -8.05 -13.40 5.49
N ARG A 105 -8.87 -14.43 5.69
CA ARG A 105 -10.29 -14.37 5.33
C ARG A 105 -11.04 -13.34 6.16
N GLU A 106 -10.80 -13.31 7.46
CA GLU A 106 -11.45 -12.36 8.35
C GLU A 106 -10.89 -10.94 8.19
N ASP A 107 -9.59 -10.81 7.89
CA ASP A 107 -8.96 -9.53 7.52
C ASP A 107 -9.66 -8.88 6.32
N ILE A 108 -9.92 -9.67 5.27
CA ILE A 108 -10.66 -9.23 4.08
C ILE A 108 -12.10 -8.88 4.43
N ARG A 109 -12.80 -9.72 5.22
CA ARG A 109 -14.19 -9.41 5.62
C ARG A 109 -14.29 -8.14 6.45
N GLY A 110 -13.33 -7.89 7.33
CA GLY A 110 -13.29 -6.75 8.24
C GLY A 110 -12.97 -5.45 7.53
N HIS A 111 -11.92 -5.44 6.71
CA HIS A 111 -11.48 -4.25 5.97
C HIS A 111 -12.35 -3.93 4.76
N TYR A 112 -13.03 -4.93 4.21
CA TYR A 112 -13.88 -4.76 3.05
C TYR A 112 -15.35 -5.04 3.39
N LYS A 113 -15.88 -4.46 4.47
CA LYS A 113 -17.30 -4.55 4.85
C LYS A 113 -18.29 -4.16 3.73
N PHE A 114 -17.83 -3.44 2.72
CA PHE A 114 -18.57 -3.10 1.51
C PHE A 114 -18.61 -4.23 0.46
N LEU A 115 -17.88 -5.32 0.66
CA LEU A 115 -17.99 -6.60 -0.07
C LEU A 115 -19.13 -7.49 0.45
N LYS A 116 -20.15 -6.92 1.10
CA LYS A 116 -21.32 -7.70 1.53
C LYS A 116 -21.91 -8.44 0.34
N ASP A 117 -21.91 -9.76 0.49
CA ASP A 117 -22.56 -10.82 -0.26
C ASP A 117 -22.29 -10.89 -1.77
N THR A 118 -21.37 -11.79 -2.16
CA THR A 118 -21.31 -12.36 -3.51
C THR A 118 -21.54 -13.88 -3.51
N SER A 119 -22.18 -14.41 -2.46
CA SER A 119 -22.88 -15.68 -2.57
C SER A 119 -24.20 -15.44 -3.32
N ALA A 120 -24.12 -15.44 -4.65
CA ALA A 120 -25.22 -15.75 -5.55
C ALA A 120 -24.75 -16.90 -6.44
#